data_AF-A0A2V9CHS1-F1
#
_entry.id   AF-A0A2V9CHS1-F1
#
_cell.length_a   1.000
_cell.length_b   1.000
_cell.length_c   1.000
_cell.angle_alpha   90.00
_cell.angle_beta   90.00
_cell.angle_gamma   90.00
#
_symmetry.space_group_name_H-M   'P 1'
#
loop_
_entity.id
_entity.type
_entity.pdbx_description
1 polymer ?
#
loop_
_entity_poly.entity_id
_entity_poly.type
_entity_poly.pdbx_seq_one_letter_code
_entity_poly.pdbx_strand_id
1 'polypeptide(L)'
;MKFTSKRVIVGALVIAVTCLLAGTPANGQSAPEEKPQMADDIFKNVQVLRGLTVDEFMGTMGFIAASLSMNCIDCHSVEAASDVTKYAVDTPVKQTARKMILMVKSINAANFGGKQTVTCYSCHRSGNAPKAIPSLAEQYGTPPPEDPNEVEIVGEPRSGAPSADQVFDKYIQALGGAQQLAKLTSFVAKGTYEGFDTGDEKAPVEVYAKAPDQLTAIVHIPQGDSIRTYDGRTGWMTSTGTLLPLPVLVLAGGNLEGAKLDAELCFPTQIKRTLADWRTGFPPTFIDDKEVDVVQGTSAAKTPVKLYFDKKSGLLVRLVRYTNTAIGTNPTQVDYSDYRDVAGVKMPFHYTVTWTDGRSTTDLSSVQPNLPLDASKFAKPAPAARKAGTP
;
A
#
# COMPACT_ATOMS: atom_id res chain seq x y z
N MET A 1 44.01 43.73 56.94
CA MET A 1 43.80 43.00 58.19
C MET A 1 44.15 41.53 57.96
N LYS A 2 45.17 41.04 58.67
CA LYS A 2 45.60 39.65 58.68
C LYS A 2 44.73 38.87 59.67
N PHE A 3 44.31 37.65 59.33
CA PHE A 3 44.18 36.57 60.30
C PHE A 3 44.62 35.23 59.70
N THR A 4 45.55 34.63 60.45
CA THR A 4 46.30 33.37 60.36
C THR A 4 45.42 32.11 60.45
N SER A 5 45.63 31.11 59.60
CA SER A 5 46.44 29.87 59.78
C SER A 5 45.93 28.84 60.79
N LYS A 6 45.66 27.61 60.32
CA LYS A 6 46.21 26.36 60.90
C LYS A 6 46.46 25.32 59.79
N ARG A 7 47.67 24.75 59.81
CA ARG A 7 48.17 23.62 59.02
C ARG A 7 47.78 22.29 59.68
N VAL A 8 47.51 21.25 58.89
CA VAL A 8 48.00 19.87 59.12
C VAL A 8 48.29 19.24 57.74
N ILE A 9 49.47 18.63 57.62
CA ILE A 9 49.97 17.88 56.44
C ILE A 9 50.02 16.39 56.81
N VAL A 10 49.89 15.56 55.77
CA VAL A 10 50.45 14.19 55.57
C VAL A 10 49.41 13.08 55.55
N GLY A 11 49.32 12.42 54.40
CA GLY A 11 48.63 11.14 54.22
C GLY A 11 48.25 10.86 52.77
N ALA A 12 49.25 10.74 51.89
CA ALA A 12 49.05 10.36 50.50
C ALA A 12 48.50 8.92 50.39
N LEU A 13 47.42 8.75 49.62
CA LEU A 13 47.18 7.51 48.89
C LEU A 13 46.61 7.87 47.51
N VAL A 14 47.43 7.61 46.50
CA VAL A 14 47.08 7.69 45.09
C VAL A 14 46.14 6.53 44.77
N ILE A 15 44.91 6.82 44.38
CA ILE A 15 44.07 5.89 43.62
C ILE A 15 43.68 6.63 42.34
N ALA A 16 44.37 6.27 41.26
CA ALA A 16 44.00 6.66 39.91
C ALA A 16 42.67 5.97 39.57
N VAL A 17 41.59 6.73 39.56
CA VAL A 17 40.32 6.30 38.95
C VAL A 17 40.40 6.65 37.48
N THR A 18 40.74 5.67 36.67
CA THR A 18 40.51 5.65 35.23
C THR A 18 39.00 5.73 34.99
N CYS A 19 38.50 6.90 34.58
CA CYS A 19 37.16 7.04 34.05
C CYS A 19 37.06 6.26 32.72
N LEU A 20 36.57 5.03 32.78
CA LEU A 20 36.02 4.34 31.62
C LEU A 20 34.83 5.17 31.10
N LEU A 21 35.02 5.84 29.97
CA LEU A 21 33.93 6.32 29.13
C LEU A 21 33.24 5.10 28.50
N ALA A 22 32.25 4.56 29.21
CA ALA A 22 31.26 3.68 28.61
C ALA A 22 30.42 4.51 27.64
N GLY A 23 30.69 4.37 26.34
CA GLY A 23 29.79 4.87 25.30
C GLY A 23 28.46 4.13 25.40
N THR A 24 27.46 4.77 26.00
CA THR A 24 26.07 4.34 25.87
C THR A 24 25.69 4.47 24.39
N PRO A 25 25.19 3.41 23.72
CA PRO A 25 24.62 3.59 22.40
C PRO A 25 23.47 4.60 22.54
N ALA A 26 23.51 5.65 21.75
CA ALA A 26 22.39 6.54 21.56
C ALA A 26 21.25 5.70 20.96
N ASN A 27 20.36 5.19 21.81
CA ASN A 27 19.03 4.81 21.39
C ASN A 27 18.43 6.07 20.77
N GLY A 28 18.33 6.09 19.44
CA GLY A 28 17.57 7.11 18.74
C GLY A 28 16.20 7.19 19.39
N GLN A 29 15.88 8.34 19.99
CA GLN A 29 14.53 8.62 20.46
C GLN A 29 13.62 8.42 19.24
N SER A 30 12.76 7.41 19.32
CA SER A 30 11.75 7.14 18.32
C SER A 30 10.93 8.42 18.12
N ALA A 31 10.96 8.97 16.90
CA ALA A 31 10.13 10.11 16.56
C ALA A 31 8.66 9.76 16.88
N PRO A 32 7.86 10.70 17.40
CA PRO A 32 6.42 10.48 17.59
C PRO A 32 5.78 10.01 16.29
N GLU A 33 4.87 9.04 16.37
CA GLU A 33 4.07 8.65 15.21
C GLU A 33 3.31 9.86 14.68
N GLU A 34 3.47 10.16 13.39
CA GLU A 34 2.71 11.25 12.79
C GLU A 34 1.24 10.87 12.74
N LYS A 35 0.38 11.71 13.32
CA LYS A 35 -1.06 11.43 13.32
C LYS A 35 -1.62 11.56 11.90
N PRO A 36 -2.44 10.60 11.43
CA PRO A 36 -3.15 10.74 10.17
C PRO A 36 -3.98 12.02 10.10
N GLN A 37 -4.06 12.61 8.91
CA GLN A 37 -4.90 13.78 8.66
C GLN A 37 -6.37 13.36 8.64
N MET A 38 -7.24 14.11 9.34
CA MET A 38 -8.67 13.78 9.41
C MET A 38 -9.45 14.43 8.27
N ALA A 39 -10.36 13.68 7.66
CA ALA A 39 -11.22 14.16 6.59
C ALA A 39 -12.10 15.35 7.02
N ASP A 40 -12.57 15.34 8.27
CA ASP A 40 -13.40 16.40 8.87
C ASP A 40 -12.70 17.77 8.92
N ASP A 41 -11.36 17.78 9.03
CA ASP A 41 -10.57 19.01 9.12
C ASP A 41 -10.24 19.58 7.73
N ILE A 42 -10.04 18.69 6.76
CA ILE A 42 -9.58 19.02 5.42
C ILE A 42 -10.73 19.28 4.45
N PHE A 43 -11.75 18.42 4.43
CA PHE A 43 -12.85 18.50 3.48
C PHE A 43 -14.05 19.25 4.05
N LYS A 44 -14.78 19.94 3.18
CA LYS A 44 -16.02 20.65 3.55
C LYS A 44 -17.25 19.82 3.19
N ASN A 45 -18.32 20.00 3.96
CA ASN A 45 -19.61 19.32 3.76
C ASN A 45 -19.52 17.77 3.81
N VAL A 46 -18.67 17.25 4.72
CA VAL A 46 -18.65 15.83 5.11
C VAL A 46 -19.78 15.57 6.11
N GLN A 47 -20.66 14.60 5.82
CA GLN A 47 -21.87 14.34 6.61
C GLN A 47 -21.95 12.89 7.12
N VAL A 48 -22.09 11.91 6.23
CA VAL A 48 -22.32 10.49 6.60
C VAL A 48 -21.04 9.64 6.67
N LEU A 49 -19.89 10.25 6.37
CA LEU A 49 -18.55 9.66 6.35
C LEU A 49 -17.57 10.45 7.25
N ARG A 50 -18.08 11.01 8.35
CA ARG A 50 -17.26 11.76 9.31
C ARG A 50 -16.35 10.84 10.11
N GLY A 51 -15.27 11.39 10.64
CA GLY A 51 -14.32 10.68 11.50
C GLY A 51 -13.39 9.71 10.78
N LEU A 52 -13.39 9.71 9.44
CA LEU A 52 -12.40 9.02 8.64
C LEU A 52 -11.12 9.86 8.54
N THR A 53 -9.98 9.19 8.40
CA THR A 53 -8.77 9.85 7.90
C THR A 53 -8.98 10.27 6.43
N VAL A 54 -8.16 11.20 5.93
CA VAL A 54 -8.21 11.61 4.52
C VAL A 54 -7.97 10.42 3.59
N ASP A 55 -7.04 9.55 3.95
CA ASP A 55 -6.70 8.35 3.18
C ASP A 55 -7.89 7.37 3.10
N GLU A 56 -8.52 7.06 4.24
CA GLU A 56 -9.73 6.21 4.28
C GLU A 56 -10.93 6.85 3.55
N PHE A 57 -11.07 8.17 3.65
CA PHE A 57 -12.11 8.91 2.96
C PHE A 57 -11.94 8.81 1.44
N MET A 58 -10.72 9.01 0.93
CA MET A 58 -10.42 8.89 -0.49
C MET A 58 -10.56 7.45 -0.98
N GLY A 59 -10.09 6.46 -0.20
CA GLY A 59 -10.34 5.05 -0.50
C GLY A 59 -11.84 4.74 -0.58
N THR A 60 -12.65 5.32 0.31
CA THR A 60 -14.13 5.20 0.26
C THR A 60 -14.71 5.82 -1.00
N MET A 61 -14.23 6.99 -1.44
CA MET A 61 -14.67 7.60 -2.71
C MET A 61 -14.30 6.74 -3.92
N GLY A 62 -13.08 6.20 -3.96
CA GLY A 62 -12.63 5.26 -4.99
C GLY A 62 -13.50 4.00 -5.06
N PHE A 63 -13.90 3.46 -3.91
CA PHE A 63 -14.83 2.31 -3.85
C PHE A 63 -16.19 2.63 -4.49
N ILE A 64 -16.74 3.81 -4.21
CA ILE A 64 -18.03 4.25 -4.79
C ILE A 64 -17.89 4.40 -6.30
N ALA A 65 -16.85 5.10 -6.76
CA ALA A 65 -16.56 5.30 -8.18
C ALA A 65 -16.47 3.96 -8.93
N ALA A 66 -15.67 3.02 -8.42
CA ALA A 66 -15.52 1.69 -9.01
C ALA A 66 -16.82 0.87 -8.98
N SER A 67 -17.61 0.99 -7.91
CA SER A 67 -18.88 0.27 -7.79
C SER A 67 -19.94 0.75 -8.78
N LEU A 68 -19.91 2.03 -9.18
CA LEU A 68 -20.92 2.68 -10.00
C LEU A 68 -20.47 2.93 -11.45
N SER A 69 -19.20 2.66 -11.78
CA SER A 69 -18.56 3.06 -13.05
C SER A 69 -18.71 4.56 -13.33
N MET A 70 -18.51 5.37 -12.28
CA MET A 70 -18.58 6.83 -12.33
C MET A 70 -17.24 7.43 -11.94
N ASN A 71 -16.90 8.57 -12.51
CA ASN A 71 -15.75 9.38 -12.09
C ASN A 71 -16.16 10.36 -10.98
N CYS A 72 -15.19 11.12 -10.46
CA CYS A 72 -15.43 12.07 -9.37
C CYS A 72 -16.45 13.16 -9.75
N ILE A 73 -16.38 13.74 -10.95
CA ILE A 73 -17.23 14.85 -11.38
C ILE A 73 -18.61 14.42 -11.92
N ASP A 74 -18.85 13.13 -12.08
CA ASP A 74 -20.20 12.60 -12.33
C ASP A 74 -21.07 12.74 -11.07
N CYS A 75 -20.46 12.59 -9.89
CA CYS A 75 -21.12 12.74 -8.60
C CYS A 75 -20.98 14.16 -8.02
N HIS A 76 -19.79 14.75 -8.15
CA HIS A 76 -19.49 16.10 -7.71
C HIS A 76 -19.78 17.11 -8.84
N SER A 77 -19.62 18.42 -8.61
CA SER A 77 -19.86 19.39 -9.69
C SER A 77 -18.68 19.39 -10.68
N VAL A 78 -18.94 19.67 -11.96
CA VAL A 78 -17.90 19.69 -13.01
C VAL A 78 -16.79 20.70 -12.72
N GLU A 79 -17.13 21.78 -12.01
CA GLU A 79 -16.16 22.79 -11.56
C GLU A 79 -15.17 22.22 -10.54
N ALA A 80 -15.43 21.07 -9.93
CA ALA A 80 -14.51 20.40 -9.01
C ALA A 80 -13.23 19.89 -9.69
N ALA A 81 -13.25 19.72 -11.03
CA ALA A 81 -12.05 19.39 -11.79
C ALA A 81 -11.00 20.49 -11.75
N SER A 82 -11.41 21.77 -11.65
CA SER A 82 -10.52 22.93 -11.66
C SER A 82 -10.46 23.68 -10.33
N ASP A 83 -11.46 23.50 -9.47
CA ASP A 83 -11.53 24.11 -8.14
C ASP A 83 -11.95 23.07 -7.10
N VAL A 84 -10.97 22.59 -6.33
CA VAL A 84 -11.16 21.57 -5.29
C VAL A 84 -12.19 21.97 -4.23
N THR A 85 -12.48 23.27 -4.05
CA THR A 85 -13.50 23.71 -3.10
C THR A 85 -14.91 23.33 -3.55
N LYS A 86 -15.11 23.10 -4.86
CA LYS A 86 -16.40 22.71 -5.44
C LYS A 86 -16.80 21.28 -5.14
N TYR A 87 -15.89 20.43 -4.67
CA TYR A 87 -16.26 19.12 -4.08
C TYR A 87 -17.26 19.26 -2.91
N ALA A 88 -17.31 20.42 -2.24
CA ALA A 88 -18.24 20.71 -1.17
C ALA A 88 -19.68 20.92 -1.65
N VAL A 89 -19.89 21.29 -2.93
CA VAL A 89 -21.22 21.55 -3.52
C VAL A 89 -22.12 20.34 -3.34
N ASP A 90 -23.38 20.60 -3.00
CA ASP A 90 -24.37 19.58 -2.74
C ASP A 90 -25.19 19.29 -4.01
N THR A 91 -24.73 18.32 -4.79
CA THR A 91 -25.43 17.88 -5.99
C THR A 91 -26.57 16.90 -5.62
N PRO A 92 -27.61 16.78 -6.46
CA PRO A 92 -28.65 15.77 -6.26
C PRO A 92 -28.10 14.33 -6.20
N VAL A 93 -27.06 14.03 -6.99
CA VAL A 93 -26.39 12.73 -6.99
C VAL A 93 -25.65 12.50 -5.67
N LYS A 94 -24.91 13.49 -5.15
CA LYS A 94 -24.24 13.42 -3.84
C LYS A 94 -25.24 13.21 -2.70
N GLN A 95 -26.38 13.90 -2.72
CA GLN A 95 -27.45 13.69 -1.73
C GLN A 95 -28.00 12.26 -1.78
N THR A 96 -28.18 11.71 -2.99
CA THR A 96 -28.63 10.33 -3.19
C THR A 96 -27.58 9.33 -2.70
N ALA A 97 -26.30 9.55 -2.99
CA ALA A 97 -25.20 8.72 -2.51
C ALA A 97 -25.18 8.66 -0.96
N ARG A 98 -25.44 9.78 -0.26
CA ARG A 98 -25.54 9.76 1.21
C ARG A 98 -26.67 8.86 1.71
N LYS A 99 -27.83 8.87 1.05
CA LYS A 99 -28.94 7.97 1.39
C LYS A 99 -28.55 6.50 1.18
N MET A 100 -27.86 6.20 0.09
CA MET A 100 -27.37 4.85 -0.19
C MET A 100 -26.33 4.37 0.82
N ILE A 101 -25.41 5.24 1.24
CA ILE A 101 -24.44 4.93 2.31
C ILE A 101 -25.16 4.55 3.61
N LEU A 102 -26.17 5.32 4.01
CA LEU A 102 -26.97 5.01 5.21
C LEU A 102 -27.74 3.70 5.04
N MET A 103 -28.28 3.43 3.85
CA MET A 103 -29.00 2.20 3.53
C MET A 103 -28.10 0.96 3.67
N VAL A 104 -26.93 0.92 3.04
CA VAL A 104 -26.04 -0.25 3.12
C VAL A 104 -25.53 -0.47 4.55
N LYS A 105 -25.23 0.62 5.29
CA LYS A 105 -24.87 0.54 6.72
C LYS A 105 -26.02 -0.07 7.53
N SER A 106 -27.25 0.38 7.30
CA SER A 106 -28.44 -0.14 7.97
C SER A 106 -28.69 -1.62 7.65
N ILE A 107 -28.55 -2.04 6.40
CA ILE A 107 -28.74 -3.45 5.99
C ILE A 107 -27.72 -4.35 6.68
N ASN A 108 -26.45 -3.95 6.69
CA ASN A 108 -25.38 -4.71 7.35
C ASN A 108 -25.56 -4.80 8.87
N ALA A 109 -25.92 -3.69 9.52
CA ALA A 109 -26.20 -3.68 10.95
C ALA A 109 -27.38 -4.59 11.32
N ALA A 110 -28.49 -4.51 10.58
CA ALA A 110 -29.71 -5.23 10.90
C ALA A 110 -29.66 -6.74 10.59
N ASN A 111 -28.93 -7.15 9.54
CA ASN A 111 -29.03 -8.51 9.00
C ASN A 111 -27.71 -9.31 9.09
N PHE A 112 -26.58 -8.64 9.25
CA PHE A 112 -25.25 -9.27 9.17
C PHE A 112 -24.39 -9.00 10.40
N GLY A 113 -25.00 -8.59 11.52
CA GLY A 113 -24.28 -8.29 12.77
C GLY A 113 -23.27 -7.14 12.61
N GLY A 114 -23.51 -6.23 11.66
CA GLY A 114 -22.59 -5.16 11.31
C GLY A 114 -21.44 -5.57 10.38
N LYS A 115 -21.32 -6.86 10.01
CA LYS A 115 -20.36 -7.30 8.99
C LYS A 115 -20.74 -6.69 7.64
N GLN A 116 -19.74 -6.18 6.94
CA GLN A 116 -19.90 -5.56 5.63
C GLN A 116 -20.10 -6.63 4.55
N THR A 117 -21.34 -7.06 4.35
CA THR A 117 -21.74 -8.06 3.36
C THR A 117 -22.40 -7.41 2.15
N VAL A 118 -23.34 -6.48 2.39
CA VAL A 118 -24.01 -5.70 1.36
C VAL A 118 -23.23 -4.40 1.15
N THR A 119 -22.72 -4.21 -0.05
CA THR A 119 -21.92 -3.03 -0.44
C THR A 119 -22.52 -2.35 -1.66
N CYS A 120 -21.99 -1.19 -2.05
CA CYS A 120 -22.37 -0.55 -3.31
C CYS A 120 -22.23 -1.51 -4.50
N TYR A 121 -21.11 -2.23 -4.59
CA TYR A 121 -20.86 -3.22 -5.65
C TYR A 121 -21.89 -4.36 -5.66
N SER A 122 -22.36 -4.83 -4.49
CA SER A 122 -23.36 -5.91 -4.42
C SER A 122 -24.68 -5.58 -5.14
N CYS A 123 -25.06 -4.30 -5.16
CA CYS A 123 -26.28 -3.83 -5.83
C CYS A 123 -26.01 -3.26 -7.22
N HIS A 124 -24.91 -2.52 -7.39
CA HIS A 124 -24.62 -1.79 -8.61
C HIS A 124 -23.87 -2.60 -9.67
N ARG A 125 -22.98 -3.52 -9.25
CA ARG A 125 -22.17 -4.38 -10.15
C ARG A 125 -21.52 -3.60 -11.30
N SER A 126 -20.86 -2.48 -10.97
CA SER A 126 -20.25 -1.57 -11.95
C SER A 126 -21.26 -0.89 -12.90
N GLY A 127 -22.51 -0.75 -12.46
CA GLY A 127 -23.55 0.03 -13.12
C GLY A 127 -23.93 1.27 -12.32
N ASN A 128 -24.28 2.36 -13.00
CA ASN A 128 -24.65 3.63 -12.34
C ASN A 128 -25.97 3.57 -11.54
N ALA A 129 -26.75 2.49 -11.68
CA ALA A 129 -27.94 2.22 -10.88
C ALA A 129 -28.16 0.70 -10.73
N PRO A 130 -28.68 0.23 -9.57
CA PRO A 130 -29.03 -1.17 -9.39
C PRO A 130 -30.12 -1.62 -10.37
N LYS A 131 -30.00 -2.84 -10.90
CA LYS A 131 -31.02 -3.43 -11.79
C LYS A 131 -31.95 -4.33 -10.99
N ALA A 132 -33.25 -4.04 -11.02
CA ALA A 132 -34.26 -4.82 -10.31
C ALA A 132 -34.83 -6.00 -11.14
N ILE A 133 -34.57 -6.02 -12.44
CA ILE A 133 -35.07 -7.05 -13.38
C ILE A 133 -33.84 -7.77 -13.97
N PRO A 134 -33.79 -9.11 -13.91
CA PRO A 134 -32.71 -9.88 -14.53
C PRO A 134 -32.61 -9.65 -16.05
N SER A 135 -31.38 -9.67 -16.57
CA SER A 135 -31.12 -9.61 -18.01
C SER A 135 -31.07 -11.02 -18.61
N LEU A 136 -32.00 -11.36 -19.52
CA LEU A 136 -31.95 -12.63 -20.24
C LEU A 136 -30.70 -12.73 -21.14
N ALA A 137 -30.16 -11.60 -21.60
CA ALA A 137 -28.92 -11.57 -22.37
C ALA A 137 -27.71 -11.95 -21.51
N GLU A 138 -27.65 -11.52 -20.26
CA GLU A 138 -26.62 -11.97 -19.31
C GLU A 138 -26.82 -13.44 -18.94
N GLN A 139 -28.07 -13.86 -18.72
CA GLN A 139 -28.40 -15.23 -18.32
C GLN A 139 -28.05 -16.28 -19.37
N TYR A 140 -28.30 -15.99 -20.66
CA TYR A 140 -28.01 -16.90 -21.77
C TYR A 140 -26.73 -16.55 -22.53
N GLY A 141 -25.96 -15.57 -22.05
CA GLY A 141 -24.67 -15.16 -22.60
C GLY A 141 -23.53 -16.07 -22.17
N THR A 142 -22.35 -15.86 -22.73
CA THR A 142 -21.12 -16.48 -22.22
C THR A 142 -20.84 -15.90 -20.83
N PRO A 143 -20.72 -16.75 -19.78
CA PRO A 143 -20.33 -16.28 -18.46
C PRO A 143 -19.01 -15.50 -18.52
N PRO A 144 -18.83 -14.46 -17.70
CA PRO A 144 -17.52 -13.84 -17.57
C PRO A 144 -16.49 -14.91 -17.12
N PRO A 145 -15.23 -14.79 -17.53
CA PRO A 145 -14.16 -15.61 -16.98
C PRO A 145 -14.16 -15.57 -15.45
N GLU A 146 -13.81 -16.68 -14.81
CA GLU A 146 -13.63 -16.73 -13.36
C GLU A 146 -12.55 -15.72 -12.95
N ASP A 147 -12.81 -14.95 -11.89
CA ASP A 147 -11.83 -14.02 -11.35
C ASP A 147 -10.87 -14.78 -10.43
N PRO A 148 -9.57 -14.94 -10.80
CA PRO A 148 -8.59 -15.63 -9.95
C PRO A 148 -8.39 -14.94 -8.60
N ASN A 149 -8.84 -13.69 -8.48
CA ASN A 149 -8.72 -12.89 -7.29
C ASN A 149 -9.92 -12.98 -6.36
N GLU A 150 -11.01 -13.66 -6.75
CA GLU A 150 -12.23 -13.73 -5.95
C GLU A 150 -11.92 -14.14 -4.49
N VAL A 151 -12.55 -13.43 -3.54
CA VAL A 151 -12.40 -13.71 -2.11
C VAL A 151 -13.33 -14.86 -1.75
N GLU A 152 -12.80 -16.07 -1.90
CA GLU A 152 -13.52 -17.31 -1.63
C GLU A 152 -13.67 -17.58 -0.13
N ILE A 153 -14.78 -18.21 0.26
CA ILE A 153 -14.88 -18.90 1.56
C ILE A 153 -14.14 -20.23 1.39
N VAL A 154 -12.84 -20.21 1.63
CA VAL A 154 -12.02 -21.42 1.57
C VAL A 154 -12.44 -22.38 2.70
N GLY A 155 -12.81 -23.59 2.32
CA GLY A 155 -13.04 -24.71 3.24
C GLY A 155 -11.73 -25.37 3.68
N GLU A 156 -11.76 -26.68 3.93
CA GLU A 156 -10.55 -27.46 4.21
C GLU A 156 -9.58 -27.44 3.01
N PRO A 157 -8.26 -27.35 3.23
CA PRO A 157 -7.27 -27.39 2.17
C PRO A 157 -7.45 -28.63 1.29
N ARG A 158 -7.38 -28.46 -0.04
CA ARG A 158 -7.46 -29.58 -0.98
C ARG A 158 -6.38 -30.62 -0.65
N SER A 159 -6.76 -31.90 -0.59
CA SER A 159 -5.82 -33.01 -0.40
C SER A 159 -4.69 -32.97 -1.45
N GLY A 160 -3.45 -33.00 -0.97
CA GLY A 160 -2.24 -32.93 -1.81
C GLY A 160 -1.85 -31.53 -2.29
N ALA A 161 -2.49 -30.46 -1.80
CA ALA A 161 -1.98 -29.10 -2.01
C ALA A 161 -0.71 -28.86 -1.16
N PRO A 162 0.28 -28.09 -1.66
CA PRO A 162 1.44 -27.75 -0.86
C PRO A 162 1.06 -26.88 0.34
N SER A 163 1.80 -27.04 1.45
CA SER A 163 1.68 -26.13 2.59
C SER A 163 2.24 -24.75 2.23
N ALA A 164 1.82 -23.71 2.96
CA ALA A 164 2.36 -22.36 2.76
C ALA A 164 3.90 -22.35 2.90
N ASP A 165 4.43 -23.10 3.87
CA ASP A 165 5.87 -23.25 4.05
C ASP A 165 6.58 -23.82 2.83
N GLN A 166 6.02 -24.87 2.20
CA GLN A 166 6.60 -25.46 1.00
C GLN A 166 6.61 -24.49 -0.18
N VAL A 167 5.53 -23.72 -0.36
CA VAL A 167 5.45 -22.69 -1.42
C VAL A 167 6.47 -21.58 -1.16
N PHE A 168 6.57 -21.07 0.07
CA PHE A 168 7.53 -20.03 0.42
C PHE A 168 8.98 -20.51 0.34
N ASP A 169 9.29 -21.74 0.78
CA ASP A 169 10.65 -22.28 0.67
C ASP A 169 11.08 -22.40 -0.80
N LYS A 170 10.15 -22.84 -1.67
CA LYS A 170 10.37 -22.86 -3.11
C LYS A 170 10.58 -21.46 -3.69
N TYR A 171 9.79 -20.47 -3.26
CA TYR A 171 9.95 -19.08 -3.67
C TYR A 171 11.31 -18.51 -3.26
N ILE A 172 11.69 -18.68 -1.99
CA ILE A 172 12.99 -18.24 -1.47
C ILE A 172 14.14 -18.91 -2.22
N GLN A 173 14.01 -20.18 -2.56
CA GLN A 173 15.00 -20.89 -3.38
C GLN A 173 15.05 -20.35 -4.82
N ALA A 174 13.90 -20.10 -5.45
CA ALA A 174 13.80 -19.55 -6.81
C ALA A 174 14.42 -18.15 -6.92
N LEU A 175 14.34 -17.37 -5.84
CA LEU A 175 14.98 -16.05 -5.76
C LEU A 175 16.50 -16.08 -5.63
N GLY A 176 17.13 -17.25 -5.39
CA GLY A 176 18.59 -17.37 -5.16
C GLY A 176 18.97 -17.96 -3.79
N GLY A 177 17.98 -18.32 -2.97
CA GLY A 177 18.16 -18.94 -1.66
C GLY A 177 18.34 -17.93 -0.52
N ALA A 178 18.01 -18.35 0.70
CA ALA A 178 17.99 -17.51 1.89
C ALA A 178 19.34 -16.81 2.17
N GLN A 179 20.46 -17.49 1.90
CA GLN A 179 21.80 -16.95 2.13
C GLN A 179 22.15 -15.80 1.18
N GLN A 180 21.71 -15.83 -0.09
CA GLN A 180 21.96 -14.74 -1.02
C GLN A 180 21.01 -13.57 -0.74
N LEU A 181 19.73 -13.87 -0.47
CA LEU A 181 18.76 -12.85 -0.08
C LEU A 181 19.19 -12.10 1.18
N ALA A 182 19.77 -12.77 2.18
CA ALA A 182 20.27 -12.12 3.39
C ALA A 182 21.46 -11.16 3.13
N LYS A 183 22.15 -11.27 1.99
CA LYS A 183 23.21 -10.33 1.58
C LYS A 183 22.66 -9.10 0.89
N LEU A 184 21.40 -9.10 0.44
CA LEU A 184 20.76 -7.94 -0.14
C LEU A 184 20.19 -7.08 1.00
N THR A 185 20.91 -6.02 1.33
CA THR A 185 20.58 -5.11 2.43
C THR A 185 19.92 -3.82 1.96
N SER A 186 20.09 -3.49 0.68
CA SER A 186 19.53 -2.30 0.04
C SER A 186 19.63 -2.43 -1.48
N PHE A 187 18.90 -1.60 -2.21
CA PHE A 187 19.15 -1.36 -3.62
C PHE A 187 18.66 0.01 -4.07
N VAL A 188 19.23 0.51 -5.17
CA VAL A 188 18.68 1.60 -5.97
C VAL A 188 18.29 1.07 -7.33
N ALA A 189 17.05 1.27 -7.74
CA ALA A 189 16.60 0.99 -9.08
C ALA A 189 16.24 2.26 -9.83
N LYS A 190 16.42 2.23 -11.15
CA LYS A 190 15.96 3.27 -12.06
C LYS A 190 15.17 2.63 -13.19
N GLY A 191 14.20 3.35 -13.71
CA GLY A 191 13.31 2.82 -14.73
C GLY A 191 12.42 3.87 -15.38
N THR A 192 11.38 3.38 -16.02
CA THR A 192 10.28 4.16 -16.59
C THR A 192 9.00 3.78 -15.87
N TYR A 193 8.20 4.77 -15.51
CA TYR A 193 6.86 4.66 -14.97
C TYR A 193 5.87 5.19 -16.00
N GLU A 194 4.72 4.56 -16.09
CA GLU A 194 3.59 4.97 -16.93
C GLU A 194 2.31 4.65 -16.17
N GLY A 195 1.40 5.61 -15.99
CA GLY A 195 0.17 5.32 -15.27
C GLY A 195 -0.88 6.40 -15.35
N PHE A 196 -1.99 6.14 -14.67
CA PHE A 196 -3.15 7.04 -14.63
C PHE A 196 -2.80 8.46 -14.17
N ASP A 197 -1.92 8.61 -13.18
CA ASP A 197 -1.46 9.89 -12.63
C ASP A 197 -0.49 10.65 -13.57
N THR A 198 0.07 9.98 -14.57
CA THR A 198 0.84 10.61 -15.66
C THR A 198 0.05 10.80 -16.94
N GLY A 199 -1.25 10.46 -16.95
CA GLY A 199 -2.04 10.45 -18.17
C GLY A 199 -1.49 9.47 -19.22
N ASP A 200 -0.93 8.34 -18.75
CA ASP A 200 -0.22 7.34 -19.55
C ASP A 200 1.04 7.87 -20.28
N GLU A 201 1.53 9.05 -19.92
CA GLU A 201 2.85 9.51 -20.35
C GLU A 201 3.96 8.80 -19.56
N LYS A 202 5.08 8.53 -20.24
CA LYS A 202 6.25 7.90 -19.63
C LYS A 202 7.06 8.92 -18.82
N ALA A 203 7.32 8.59 -17.57
CA ALA A 203 8.11 9.38 -16.64
C ALA A 203 9.28 8.56 -16.07
N PRO A 204 10.47 9.16 -15.86
CA PRO A 204 11.55 8.47 -15.15
C PRO A 204 11.14 8.15 -13.71
N VAL A 205 11.53 6.96 -13.23
CA VAL A 205 11.32 6.55 -11.83
C VAL A 205 12.62 6.12 -11.17
N GLU A 206 12.78 6.50 -9.91
CA GLU A 206 13.83 6.01 -9.02
C GLU A 206 13.20 5.29 -7.82
N VAL A 207 13.72 4.11 -7.49
CA VAL A 207 13.29 3.33 -6.34
C VAL A 207 14.47 3.11 -5.40
N TYR A 208 14.27 3.38 -4.13
CA TYR A 208 15.23 3.21 -3.05
C TYR A 208 14.62 2.24 -2.05
N ALA A 209 15.30 1.12 -1.78
CA ALA A 209 14.84 0.16 -0.81
C ALA A 209 15.97 -0.20 0.16
N LYS A 210 15.64 -0.33 1.45
CA LYS A 210 16.58 -0.72 2.50
C LYS A 210 15.92 -1.68 3.46
N ALA A 211 16.61 -2.78 3.73
CA ALA A 211 16.14 -3.81 4.64
C ALA A 211 16.03 -3.26 6.08
N PRO A 212 15.06 -3.73 6.88
CA PRO A 212 14.10 -4.78 6.53
C PRO A 212 12.89 -4.31 5.70
N ASP A 213 12.49 -3.04 5.81
CA ASP A 213 11.15 -2.61 5.40
C ASP A 213 11.07 -1.10 5.06
N GLN A 214 12.13 -0.49 4.53
CA GLN A 214 12.09 0.89 4.06
C GLN A 214 12.05 0.95 2.53
N LEU A 215 11.15 1.77 1.98
CA LEU A 215 10.94 1.91 0.54
C LEU A 215 10.62 3.36 0.17
N THR A 216 11.19 3.86 -0.91
CA THR A 216 10.81 5.13 -1.52
C THR A 216 10.81 5.01 -3.03
N ALA A 217 9.73 5.40 -3.68
CA ALA A 217 9.61 5.52 -5.12
C ALA A 217 9.38 6.99 -5.47
N ILE A 218 10.15 7.50 -6.44
CA ILE A 218 10.10 8.88 -6.93
C ILE A 218 9.85 8.82 -8.43
N VAL A 219 8.68 9.31 -8.87
CA VAL A 219 8.32 9.46 -10.27
C VAL A 219 8.47 10.92 -10.67
N HIS A 220 9.30 11.18 -11.67
CA HIS A 220 9.65 12.53 -12.12
C HIS A 220 8.68 13.02 -13.19
N ILE A 221 7.63 13.72 -12.79
CA ILE A 221 6.60 14.25 -13.70
C ILE A 221 6.75 15.77 -13.89
N PRO A 222 6.29 16.35 -15.02
CA PRO A 222 6.46 17.79 -15.32
C PRO A 222 5.95 18.73 -14.21
N GLN A 223 4.87 18.33 -13.53
CA GLN A 223 4.19 19.08 -12.47
C GLN A 223 4.94 19.06 -11.12
N GLY A 224 5.99 18.25 -10.99
CA GLY A 224 6.78 18.03 -9.78
C GLY A 224 6.75 16.56 -9.34
N ASP A 225 7.75 16.11 -8.59
CA ASP A 225 7.89 14.68 -8.27
C ASP A 225 6.69 14.09 -7.49
N SER A 226 6.20 12.95 -7.98
CA SER A 226 5.29 12.06 -7.26
C SER A 226 6.11 11.10 -6.43
N ILE A 227 6.04 11.21 -5.10
CA ILE A 227 6.90 10.50 -4.16
C ILE A 227 6.02 9.68 -3.23
N ARG A 228 6.30 8.38 -3.14
CA ARG A 228 5.75 7.48 -2.13
C ARG A 228 6.89 6.98 -1.26
N THR A 229 6.76 7.13 0.05
CA THR A 229 7.79 6.74 1.02
C THR A 229 7.16 5.94 2.14
N TYR A 230 7.80 4.85 2.55
CA TYR A 230 7.56 4.14 3.79
C TYR A 230 8.89 3.99 4.54
N ASP A 231 8.94 4.48 5.77
CA ASP A 231 10.19 4.54 6.56
C ASP A 231 10.40 3.32 7.49
N GLY A 232 9.58 2.28 7.38
CA GLY A 232 9.50 1.16 8.32
C GLY A 232 8.44 1.36 9.42
N ARG A 233 7.77 2.52 9.46
CA ARG A 233 6.70 2.80 10.42
C ARG A 233 5.55 3.59 9.82
N THR A 234 5.84 4.73 9.21
CA THR A 234 4.89 5.68 8.63
C THR A 234 5.08 5.71 7.13
N GLY A 235 3.97 5.93 6.42
CA GLY A 235 3.95 6.10 4.98
C GLY A 235 3.51 7.51 4.60
N TRP A 236 4.06 8.04 3.52
CA TRP A 236 3.65 9.31 2.94
C TRP A 236 3.54 9.22 1.42
N MET A 237 2.70 10.09 0.87
CA MET A 237 2.56 10.29 -0.56
C MET A 237 2.51 11.79 -0.88
N THR A 238 3.28 12.27 -1.85
CA THR A 238 3.06 13.61 -2.40
C THR A 238 1.89 13.61 -3.37
N SER A 239 1.12 14.69 -3.36
CA SER A 239 -0.12 14.78 -4.14
C SER A 239 0.07 15.51 -5.48
N THR A 240 1.22 15.36 -6.14
CA THR A 240 1.43 16.00 -7.45
C THR A 240 0.49 15.38 -8.47
N GLY A 241 -0.33 16.21 -9.11
CA GLY A 241 -1.33 15.74 -10.10
C GLY A 241 -2.63 15.22 -9.49
N THR A 242 -2.79 15.15 -8.16
CA THR A 242 -4.09 14.80 -7.54
C THR A 242 -4.87 16.04 -7.09
N LEU A 243 -6.20 15.92 -7.06
CA LEU A 243 -7.12 16.97 -6.58
C LEU A 243 -7.19 17.06 -5.04
N LEU A 244 -6.33 16.35 -4.31
CA LEU A 244 -6.25 16.47 -2.86
C LEU A 244 -5.70 17.85 -2.46
N PRO A 245 -6.35 18.57 -1.53
CA PRO A 245 -5.89 19.86 -1.03
C PRO A 245 -4.76 19.70 0.01
N LEU A 246 -3.91 18.69 -0.15
CA LEU A 246 -2.81 18.37 0.76
C LEU A 246 -1.51 18.23 -0.04
N PRO A 247 -0.42 18.90 0.35
CA PRO A 247 0.86 18.73 -0.35
C PRO A 247 1.47 17.34 -0.11
N VAL A 248 1.26 16.78 1.08
CA VAL A 248 1.70 15.46 1.50
C VAL A 248 0.57 14.80 2.28
N LEU A 249 0.20 13.60 1.87
CA LEU A 249 -0.74 12.72 2.55
C LEU A 249 0.03 11.75 3.45
N VAL A 250 -0.37 11.63 4.71
CA VAL A 250 0.07 10.54 5.60
C VAL A 250 -0.79 9.31 5.31
N LEU A 251 -0.17 8.18 4.97
CA LEU A 251 -0.86 6.92 4.74
C LEU A 251 -1.41 6.37 6.05
N ALA A 252 -2.61 5.80 6.00
CA ALA A 252 -3.30 5.24 7.15
C ALA A 252 -4.00 3.92 6.80
N GLY A 253 -4.39 3.16 7.84
CA GLY A 253 -5.15 1.93 7.69
C GLY A 253 -4.52 0.95 6.69
N GLY A 254 -5.34 0.37 5.81
CA GLY A 254 -4.88 -0.63 4.85
C GLY A 254 -3.88 -0.13 3.81
N ASN A 255 -3.83 1.18 3.51
CA ASN A 255 -2.82 1.73 2.59
C ASN A 255 -1.43 1.80 3.25
N LEU A 256 -1.36 2.11 4.55
CA LEU A 256 -0.12 2.01 5.32
C LEU A 256 0.35 0.55 5.41
N GLU A 257 -0.57 -0.38 5.66
CA GLU A 257 -0.25 -1.82 5.68
C GLU A 257 0.20 -2.34 4.32
N GLY A 258 -0.40 -1.84 3.23
CA GLY A 258 0.02 -2.13 1.87
C GLY A 258 1.45 -1.63 1.60
N ALA A 259 1.76 -0.39 1.99
CA ALA A 259 3.10 0.17 1.84
C ALA A 259 4.17 -0.63 2.64
N LYS A 260 3.81 -1.07 3.85
CA LYS A 260 4.64 -1.97 4.64
C LYS A 260 4.89 -3.29 3.93
N LEU A 261 3.84 -3.94 3.43
CA LEU A 261 3.93 -5.21 2.73
C LEU A 261 4.78 -5.10 1.44
N ASP A 262 4.60 -4.03 0.67
CA ASP A 262 5.41 -3.77 -0.53
C ASP A 262 6.90 -3.61 -0.18
N ALA A 263 7.22 -2.92 0.93
CA ALA A 263 8.59 -2.77 1.40
C ALA A 263 9.19 -4.09 1.92
N GLU A 264 8.44 -4.89 2.69
CA GLU A 264 8.92 -6.19 3.18
C GLU A 264 9.15 -7.20 2.04
N LEU A 265 8.33 -7.16 0.99
CA LEU A 265 8.49 -8.05 -0.17
C LEU A 265 9.71 -7.73 -1.04
N CYS A 266 10.29 -6.53 -0.91
CA CYS A 266 11.61 -6.24 -1.46
C CYS A 266 12.72 -7.09 -0.81
N PHE A 267 12.50 -7.57 0.42
CA PHE A 267 13.45 -8.37 1.21
C PHE A 267 12.77 -9.61 1.83
N PRO A 268 12.29 -10.57 1.01
CA PRO A 268 11.25 -11.54 1.40
C PRO A 268 11.72 -12.65 2.37
N THR A 269 12.91 -12.55 2.95
CA THR A 269 13.44 -13.54 3.91
C THR A 269 12.54 -13.77 5.13
N GLN A 270 11.70 -12.79 5.48
CA GLN A 270 10.77 -12.87 6.60
C GLN A 270 9.31 -13.04 6.18
N ILE A 271 9.03 -13.36 4.91
CA ILE A 271 7.66 -13.40 4.35
C ILE A 271 6.69 -14.25 5.19
N LYS A 272 7.17 -15.36 5.77
CA LYS A 272 6.38 -16.25 6.63
C LYS A 272 5.81 -15.55 7.88
N ARG A 273 6.43 -14.46 8.32
CA ARG A 273 6.07 -13.68 9.51
C ARG A 273 5.38 -12.36 9.18
N THR A 274 5.35 -11.97 7.91
CA THR A 274 4.72 -10.74 7.44
C THR A 274 3.22 -10.72 7.69
N LEU A 275 2.56 -11.88 7.54
CA LEU A 275 1.13 -12.05 7.76
C LEU A 275 0.85 -13.21 8.72
N ALA A 276 -0.39 -13.23 9.24
CA ALA A 276 -0.90 -14.30 10.09
C ALA A 276 -1.81 -15.26 9.33
N ASP A 277 -2.14 -16.39 9.94
CA ASP A 277 -3.22 -17.30 9.52
C ASP A 277 -3.13 -17.74 8.05
N TRP A 278 -1.94 -18.20 7.63
CA TRP A 278 -1.69 -18.67 6.26
C TRP A 278 -2.61 -19.82 5.87
N ARG A 279 -3.21 -19.70 4.68
CA ARG A 279 -4.09 -20.70 4.07
C ARG A 279 -3.57 -21.07 2.68
N THR A 280 -3.71 -22.34 2.33
CA THR A 280 -3.43 -22.88 0.99
C THR A 280 -4.55 -23.83 0.57
N GLY A 281 -4.40 -24.46 -0.59
CA GLY A 281 -5.38 -25.44 -1.10
C GLY A 281 -6.55 -24.81 -1.85
N PHE A 282 -6.36 -23.61 -2.39
CA PHE A 282 -7.28 -22.96 -3.32
C PHE A 282 -7.52 -23.81 -4.59
N PRO A 283 -8.65 -23.61 -5.29
CA PRO A 283 -8.91 -24.24 -6.58
C PRO A 283 -7.77 -24.03 -7.60
N PRO A 284 -7.64 -24.90 -8.61
CA PRO A 284 -6.70 -24.69 -9.71
C PRO A 284 -6.90 -23.29 -10.30
N THR A 285 -5.87 -22.45 -10.18
CA THR A 285 -5.91 -21.05 -10.59
C THR A 285 -4.87 -20.81 -11.66
N PHE A 286 -5.22 -19.99 -12.65
CA PHE A 286 -4.34 -19.63 -13.75
C PHE A 286 -4.21 -18.11 -13.86
N ILE A 287 -3.00 -17.64 -14.11
CA ILE A 287 -2.70 -16.24 -14.45
C ILE A 287 -1.95 -16.27 -15.77
N ASP A 288 -2.51 -15.66 -16.81
CA ASP A 288 -1.95 -15.65 -18.17
C ASP A 288 -1.53 -17.05 -18.64
N ASP A 289 -2.45 -18.02 -18.52
CA ASP A 289 -2.27 -19.45 -18.83
C ASP A 289 -1.19 -20.19 -18.00
N LYS A 290 -0.63 -19.55 -16.96
CA LYS A 290 0.30 -20.19 -16.02
C LYS A 290 -0.47 -20.65 -14.79
N GLU A 291 -0.37 -21.94 -14.50
CA GLU A 291 -0.91 -22.50 -13.27
C GLU A 291 -0.12 -21.97 -12.07
N VAL A 292 -0.82 -21.48 -11.05
CA VAL A 292 -0.22 -20.86 -9.86
C VAL A 292 -0.59 -21.59 -8.57
N ASP A 293 0.33 -21.60 -7.61
CA ASP A 293 0.05 -21.90 -6.21
C ASP A 293 -0.41 -20.62 -5.51
N VAL A 294 -1.60 -20.64 -4.92
CA VAL A 294 -2.16 -19.50 -4.18
C VAL A 294 -1.94 -19.72 -2.69
N VAL A 295 -1.36 -18.71 -2.03
CA VAL A 295 -1.20 -18.65 -0.58
C VAL A 295 -1.88 -17.38 -0.08
N GLN A 296 -2.76 -17.51 0.90
CA GLN A 296 -3.46 -16.37 1.49
C GLN A 296 -3.06 -16.16 2.94
N GLY A 297 -2.62 -14.97 3.29
CA GLY A 297 -2.40 -14.55 4.67
C GLY A 297 -3.45 -13.52 5.11
N THR A 298 -3.43 -13.19 6.40
CA THR A 298 -4.27 -12.16 7.01
C THR A 298 -3.39 -11.03 7.52
N SER A 299 -3.70 -9.80 7.09
CA SER A 299 -3.03 -8.57 7.52
C SER A 299 -3.35 -8.20 8.97
N ALA A 300 -2.63 -7.20 9.51
CA ALA A 300 -2.93 -6.66 10.82
C ALA A 300 -4.34 -6.02 10.88
N ALA A 301 -4.81 -5.39 9.78
CA ALA A 301 -6.17 -4.89 9.61
C ALA A 301 -7.22 -5.99 9.36
N LYS A 302 -6.86 -7.26 9.50
CA LYS A 302 -7.75 -8.42 9.31
C LYS A 302 -8.32 -8.53 7.91
N THR A 303 -7.61 -8.00 6.91
CA THR A 303 -7.93 -8.18 5.50
C THR A 303 -7.09 -9.30 4.90
N PRO A 304 -7.63 -10.08 3.95
CA PRO A 304 -6.84 -11.09 3.27
C PRO A 304 -5.75 -10.43 2.40
N VAL A 305 -4.68 -11.18 2.17
CA VAL A 305 -3.68 -10.91 1.12
C VAL A 305 -3.43 -12.22 0.40
N LYS A 306 -3.66 -12.26 -0.91
CA LYS A 306 -3.41 -13.42 -1.77
C LYS A 306 -2.07 -13.23 -2.50
N LEU A 307 -1.22 -14.25 -2.45
CA LEU A 307 0.06 -14.34 -3.13
C LEU A 307 -0.01 -15.50 -4.12
N TYR A 308 0.34 -15.24 -5.38
CA TYR A 308 0.23 -16.19 -6.47
C TYR A 308 1.62 -16.51 -6.99
N PHE A 309 2.04 -17.76 -6.86
CA PHE A 309 3.37 -18.22 -7.24
C PHE A 309 3.26 -19.10 -8.49
N ASP A 310 4.03 -18.80 -9.54
CA ASP A 310 4.09 -19.68 -10.70
C ASP A 310 4.57 -21.08 -10.31
N LYS A 311 3.77 -22.11 -10.61
CA LYS A 311 4.09 -23.50 -10.21
C LYS A 311 5.38 -24.00 -10.82
N LYS A 312 5.81 -23.49 -11.98
CA LYS A 312 7.03 -23.96 -12.66
C LYS A 312 8.28 -23.33 -12.05
N SER A 313 8.35 -22.00 -12.02
CA SER A 313 9.53 -21.27 -11.54
C SER A 313 9.58 -21.11 -10.02
N GLY A 314 8.43 -21.11 -9.34
CA GLY A 314 8.31 -20.75 -7.93
C GLY A 314 8.30 -19.24 -7.66
N LEU A 315 8.37 -18.40 -8.69
CA LEU A 315 8.40 -16.93 -8.53
C LEU A 315 7.00 -16.39 -8.23
N LEU A 316 6.92 -15.35 -7.40
CA LEU A 316 5.71 -14.58 -7.20
C LEU A 316 5.35 -13.87 -8.51
N VAL A 317 4.14 -14.08 -9.02
CA VAL A 317 3.68 -13.43 -10.26
C VAL A 317 2.55 -12.45 -10.02
N ARG A 318 1.82 -12.61 -8.90
CA ARG A 318 0.79 -11.66 -8.48
C ARG A 318 0.69 -11.56 -6.97
N LEU A 319 0.43 -10.37 -6.49
CA LEU A 319 -0.03 -10.07 -5.15
C LEU A 319 -1.38 -9.35 -5.24
N VAL A 320 -2.35 -9.74 -4.42
CA VAL A 320 -3.58 -8.99 -4.22
C VAL A 320 -3.76 -8.71 -2.74
N ARG A 321 -3.88 -7.44 -2.38
CA ARG A 321 -4.20 -6.99 -1.03
C ARG A 321 -5.52 -6.24 -1.01
N TYR A 322 -6.19 -6.27 0.13
CA TYR A 322 -7.51 -5.69 0.31
C TYR A 322 -7.48 -4.63 1.41
N THR A 323 -8.04 -3.46 1.12
CA THR A 323 -8.16 -2.35 2.06
C THR A 323 -9.63 -2.11 2.38
N ASN A 324 -10.00 -2.23 3.65
CA ASN A 324 -11.35 -1.89 4.09
C ASN A 324 -11.58 -0.38 3.97
N THR A 325 -12.76 -0.01 3.48
CA THR A 325 -13.28 1.36 3.46
C THR A 325 -14.50 1.43 4.38
N ALA A 326 -15.14 2.60 4.49
CA ALA A 326 -16.30 2.74 5.37
C ALA A 326 -17.56 1.98 4.93
N ILE A 327 -17.61 1.49 3.68
CA ILE A 327 -18.80 0.89 3.04
C ILE A 327 -18.47 -0.22 2.03
N GLY A 328 -17.21 -0.61 1.93
CA GLY A 328 -16.70 -1.50 0.90
C GLY A 328 -15.25 -1.93 1.16
N THR A 329 -14.69 -2.69 0.24
CA THR A 329 -13.29 -3.12 0.30
C THR A 329 -12.67 -2.90 -1.06
N ASN A 330 -11.55 -2.19 -1.10
CA ASN A 330 -10.80 -1.95 -2.34
C ASN A 330 -9.74 -3.03 -2.52
N PRO A 331 -9.68 -3.70 -3.67
CA PRO A 331 -8.53 -4.51 -4.04
C PRO A 331 -7.38 -3.61 -4.54
N THR A 332 -6.15 -4.05 -4.32
CA THR A 332 -4.96 -3.59 -5.04
C THR A 332 -4.20 -4.82 -5.50
N GLN A 333 -3.99 -4.90 -6.80
CA GLN A 333 -3.25 -5.98 -7.45
C GLN A 333 -1.88 -5.47 -7.89
N VAL A 334 -0.85 -6.29 -7.68
CA VAL A 334 0.48 -6.09 -8.24
C VAL A 334 0.86 -7.33 -9.03
N ASP A 335 1.07 -7.17 -10.33
CA ASP A 335 1.59 -8.20 -11.22
C ASP A 335 3.10 -8.03 -11.39
N TYR A 336 3.86 -9.11 -11.27
CA TYR A 336 5.32 -9.11 -11.39
C TYR A 336 5.75 -9.95 -12.59
N SER A 337 6.68 -9.43 -13.39
CA SER A 337 7.29 -10.17 -14.49
C SER A 337 8.72 -9.72 -14.75
N ASP A 338 9.34 -10.28 -15.80
CA ASP A 338 10.73 -9.99 -16.19
C ASP A 338 11.72 -10.13 -15.02
N TYR A 339 11.74 -11.30 -14.38
CA TYR A 339 12.67 -11.58 -13.29
C TYR A 339 14.10 -11.72 -13.81
N ARG A 340 15.00 -10.84 -13.36
CA ARG A 340 16.42 -10.84 -13.76
C ARG A 340 17.33 -11.08 -12.56
N ASP A 341 18.54 -11.57 -12.83
CA ASP A 341 19.56 -11.75 -11.79
C ASP A 341 20.22 -10.41 -11.44
N VAL A 342 20.27 -10.12 -10.14
CA VAL A 342 20.95 -8.95 -9.56
C VAL A 342 21.79 -9.44 -8.40
N ALA A 343 23.10 -9.61 -8.62
CA ALA A 343 24.03 -10.13 -7.63
C ALA A 343 23.61 -11.49 -7.02
N GLY A 344 23.09 -12.40 -7.85
CA GLY A 344 22.65 -13.73 -7.43
C GLY A 344 21.26 -13.76 -6.78
N VAL A 345 20.52 -12.66 -6.81
CA VAL A 345 19.12 -12.58 -6.39
C VAL A 345 18.23 -12.30 -7.62
N LYS A 346 17.15 -13.07 -7.80
CA LYS A 346 16.15 -12.76 -8.84
C LYS A 346 15.26 -11.61 -8.37
N MET A 347 15.13 -10.57 -9.19
CA MET A 347 14.28 -9.41 -8.91
C MET A 347 13.37 -9.12 -10.10
N PRO A 348 12.11 -8.72 -9.91
CA PRO A 348 11.23 -8.34 -11.00
C PRO A 348 11.68 -7.00 -11.60
N PHE A 349 11.84 -6.94 -12.92
CA PHE A 349 12.15 -5.71 -13.66
C PHE A 349 10.92 -5.09 -14.30
N HIS A 350 9.79 -5.77 -14.29
CA HIS A 350 8.51 -5.23 -14.71
C HIS A 350 7.47 -5.51 -13.65
N TYR A 351 6.69 -4.49 -13.29
CA TYR A 351 5.50 -4.68 -12.47
C TYR A 351 4.38 -3.72 -12.82
N THR A 352 3.14 -4.21 -12.72
CA THR A 352 1.93 -3.43 -12.92
C THR A 352 1.13 -3.40 -11.63
N VAL A 353 0.80 -2.20 -11.14
CA VAL A 353 -0.07 -1.99 -9.98
C VAL A 353 -1.44 -1.54 -10.50
N THR A 354 -2.50 -2.27 -10.15
CA THR A 354 -3.88 -1.94 -10.49
C THR A 354 -4.70 -1.75 -9.22
N TRP A 355 -5.47 -0.68 -9.15
CA TRP A 355 -6.36 -0.35 -8.03
C TRP A 355 -7.70 0.18 -8.55
N THR A 356 -8.63 0.52 -7.65
CA THR A 356 -10.03 0.79 -7.99
C THR A 356 -10.28 1.90 -9.02
N ASP A 357 -9.38 2.87 -9.11
CA ASP A 357 -9.52 4.06 -9.95
C ASP A 357 -8.26 4.34 -10.79
N GLY A 358 -7.40 3.35 -10.98
CA GLY A 358 -6.21 3.53 -11.81
C GLY A 358 -5.32 2.31 -11.95
N ARG A 359 -4.32 2.47 -12.80
CA ARG A 359 -3.27 1.49 -13.02
C ARG A 359 -1.97 2.23 -13.31
N SER A 360 -0.85 1.60 -12.95
CA SER A 360 0.47 2.04 -13.34
C SER A 360 1.37 0.85 -13.67
N THR A 361 2.29 1.05 -14.59
CA THR A 361 3.33 0.11 -14.97
C THR A 361 4.69 0.71 -14.64
N THR A 362 5.62 -0.12 -14.18
CA THR A 362 7.02 0.26 -14.00
C THR A 362 7.93 -0.75 -14.66
N ASP A 363 8.80 -0.25 -15.53
CA ASP A 363 9.87 -0.99 -16.19
C ASP A 363 11.23 -0.51 -15.66
N LEU A 364 11.90 -1.33 -14.87
CA LEU A 364 13.23 -1.06 -14.36
C LEU A 364 14.27 -1.30 -15.46
N SER A 365 15.16 -0.33 -15.66
CA SER A 365 16.29 -0.43 -16.58
C SER A 365 17.57 -0.84 -15.85
N SER A 366 17.68 -0.55 -14.56
CA SER A 366 18.83 -0.92 -13.74
C SER A 366 18.46 -1.11 -12.27
N VAL A 367 19.16 -2.04 -11.61
CA VAL A 367 19.09 -2.25 -10.16
C VAL A 367 20.52 -2.40 -9.65
N GLN A 368 20.90 -1.54 -8.71
CA GLN A 368 22.21 -1.53 -8.06
C GLN A 368 22.05 -2.04 -6.62
N PRO A 369 22.46 -3.30 -6.34
CA PRO A 369 22.32 -3.87 -5.01
C PRO A 369 23.37 -3.32 -4.05
N ASN A 370 23.02 -3.28 -2.76
CA ASN A 370 23.90 -2.95 -1.63
C ASN A 370 24.58 -1.59 -1.71
N LEU A 371 23.94 -0.61 -2.37
CA LEU A 371 24.42 0.76 -2.37
C LEU A 371 24.17 1.41 -0.99
N PRO A 372 25.13 2.12 -0.39
CA PRO A 372 24.88 2.89 0.82
C PRO A 372 23.77 3.93 0.61
N LEU A 373 22.69 3.83 1.38
CA LEU A 373 21.56 4.75 1.33
C LEU A 373 21.49 5.64 2.57
N ASP A 374 21.46 6.94 2.32
CA ASP A 374 21.24 7.96 3.34
C ASP A 374 19.82 7.86 3.91
N ALA A 375 19.67 8.03 5.22
CA ALA A 375 18.37 7.94 5.89
C ALA A 375 17.36 8.97 5.38
N SER A 376 17.82 10.12 4.86
CA SER A 376 16.97 11.14 4.26
C SER A 376 16.18 10.65 3.04
N LYS A 377 16.63 9.58 2.36
CA LYS A 377 15.88 8.98 1.25
C LYS A 377 14.56 8.37 1.68
N PHE A 378 14.42 8.05 2.95
CA PHE A 378 13.22 7.45 3.54
C PHE A 378 12.49 8.42 4.49
N ALA A 379 12.96 9.67 4.59
CA ALA A 379 12.28 10.67 5.38
C ALA A 379 10.99 11.12 4.70
N LYS A 380 10.08 11.72 5.48
CA LYS A 380 8.89 12.40 4.95
C LYS A 380 9.27 13.28 3.76
N PRO A 381 8.64 13.11 2.58
CA PRO A 381 8.96 13.90 1.42
C PRO A 381 8.61 15.36 1.64
N ALA A 382 9.40 16.26 1.04
CA ALA A 382 9.05 17.66 1.00
C ALA A 382 7.73 17.85 0.24
N PRO A 383 6.90 18.83 0.63
CA PRO A 383 5.77 19.28 -0.17
C PRO A 383 6.20 19.46 -1.63
N ALA A 384 5.48 18.84 -2.55
CA ALA A 384 5.79 19.06 -3.95
C ALA A 384 5.58 20.54 -4.30
N ALA A 385 6.60 21.15 -4.88
CA ALA A 385 6.48 22.50 -5.39
C ALA A 385 5.58 22.49 -6.62
N ARG A 386 4.30 22.87 -6.48
CA ARG A 386 3.47 23.20 -7.64
C ARG A 386 4.22 24.28 -8.44
N LYS A 387 4.76 23.94 -9.61
CA LYS A 387 5.25 24.96 -10.53
C LYS A 387 4.04 25.80 -10.94
N ALA A 388 4.05 27.07 -10.60
CA ALA A 388 2.99 27.98 -11.01
C ALA A 388 2.92 28.03 -12.54
N GLY A 389 1.76 27.68 -13.11
CA GLY A 389 1.46 27.94 -14.53
C GLY A 389 1.26 26.75 -15.46
N THR A 390 1.20 25.50 -14.98
CA THR A 390 0.73 24.38 -15.83
C THR A 390 -0.73 24.08 -15.48
N PRO A 391 -1.65 24.09 -16.47
CA PRO A 391 -3.09 23.91 -16.24
C PRO A 391 -3.45 22.59 -15.57
#